data_AF-A0AAW0UDD2-F1
#
_entry.id   AF-A0AAW0UDD2-F1
#
_cell.length_a   1.000
_cell.length_b   1.000
_cell.length_c   1.000
_cell.angle_alpha   90.00
_cell.angle_beta   90.00
_cell.angle_gamma   90.00
#
_symmetry.space_group_name_H-M   'P 1'
#
loop_
_entity.id
_entity.type
_entity.pdbx_description
1 polymer ?
#
loop_
_entity_poly.entity_id
_entity_poly.type
_entity_poly.pdbx_seq_one_letter_code
_entity_poly.pdbx_strand_id
1 'polypeptide(L)'
;MGPCFAVALLAVVIGSAVGLDRCVVDCSKSNVAHLTADPVNCKNYYMCYDSFVHSPYSFPCEDNKFFDIVSNSCRDYPVTCTPKCEKCSFDCSSDILGKISSPVDCGIYYMCYSDKWVTCPSEEPFFDGSVCQKDRYNCCDCKPRCTAHDAVNYSMVPDPRNCTNYYQCLNEGIPIIHGHCPYGNFDAQLEICSADATCIQPCAW
;
A
#
# COMPACT_ATOMS: atom_id res chain seq x y z
N MET A 1 -5.44 27.36 64.18
CA MET A 1 -6.16 26.31 63.43
C MET A 1 -6.57 26.91 62.10
N GLY A 2 -5.83 26.64 61.03
CA GLY A 2 -6.14 27.12 59.67
C GLY A 2 -6.14 25.92 58.71
N PRO A 3 -7.08 25.82 57.76
CA PRO A 3 -7.13 24.67 56.86
C PRO A 3 -6.12 24.86 55.71
N CYS A 4 -5.25 23.87 55.55
CA CYS A 4 -4.45 23.67 54.34
C CYS A 4 -5.38 23.16 53.24
N PHE A 5 -5.68 23.99 52.23
CA PHE A 5 -6.33 23.52 51.00
C PHE A 5 -5.23 23.05 50.03
N ALA A 6 -5.16 21.73 49.83
CA ALA A 6 -4.34 21.12 48.79
C ALA A 6 -5.05 21.29 47.43
N VAL A 7 -4.43 22.02 46.51
CA VAL A 7 -4.89 22.14 45.12
C VAL A 7 -4.37 20.92 44.36
N ALA A 8 -5.26 19.99 44.02
CA ALA A 8 -4.94 18.86 43.16
C ALA A 8 -4.93 19.34 41.69
N LEU A 9 -3.74 19.42 41.10
CA LEU A 9 -3.54 19.63 39.67
C LEU A 9 -3.95 18.34 38.93
N LEU A 10 -5.13 18.34 38.33
CA LEU A 10 -5.57 17.34 37.35
C LEU A 10 -4.77 17.53 36.05
N ALA A 11 -3.69 16.77 35.90
CA ALA A 11 -3.01 16.62 34.62
C ALA A 11 -3.86 15.71 33.73
N VAL A 12 -4.64 16.31 32.81
CA VAL A 12 -5.30 15.56 31.74
C VAL A 12 -4.26 15.30 30.66
N VAL A 13 -3.81 14.05 30.59
CA VAL A 13 -2.93 13.54 29.54
C VAL A 13 -3.67 13.64 28.21
N ILE A 14 -3.21 14.53 27.32
CA ILE A 14 -3.65 14.56 25.94
C ILE A 14 -3.00 13.35 25.27
N GLY A 15 -3.74 12.24 25.21
CA GLY A 15 -3.34 11.09 24.40
C GLY A 15 -3.33 11.53 22.94
N SER A 16 -2.14 11.67 22.36
CA SER A 16 -1.98 11.85 20.93
C SER A 16 -2.62 10.65 20.22
N ALA A 17 -3.73 10.88 19.54
CA ALA A 17 -4.27 9.92 18.59
C ALA A 17 -3.25 9.83 17.45
N VAL A 18 -2.33 8.86 17.54
CA VAL A 18 -1.50 8.46 16.41
C VAL A 18 -2.49 7.90 15.39
N GLY A 19 -2.67 8.62 14.29
CA GLY A 19 -3.50 8.14 13.18
C GLY A 19 -2.94 6.79 12.73
N LEU A 20 -3.72 5.73 12.95
CA LEU A 20 -3.41 4.40 12.43
C LEU A 20 -3.47 4.49 10.92
N ASP A 21 -2.30 4.56 10.31
CA ASP A 21 -2.14 4.52 8.88
C ASP A 21 -2.66 3.16 8.38
N ARG A 22 -3.82 3.19 7.70
CA ARG A 22 -4.65 1.99 7.48
C ARG A 22 -4.04 1.00 6.49
N CYS A 23 -2.96 1.41 5.81
CA CYS A 23 -2.24 0.63 4.82
C CYS A 23 -0.89 0.09 5.32
N VAL A 24 -0.62 0.20 6.63
CA VAL A 24 0.60 -0.33 7.24
C VAL A 24 0.31 -1.66 7.93
N VAL A 25 1.23 -2.60 7.78
CA VAL A 25 1.22 -3.87 8.52
C VAL A 25 1.34 -3.58 10.01
N ASP A 26 0.29 -3.88 10.76
CA ASP A 26 0.23 -3.62 12.20
C ASP A 26 0.79 -4.81 13.00
N CYS A 27 2.04 -4.68 13.42
CA CYS A 27 2.71 -5.59 14.36
C CYS A 27 2.69 -5.11 15.82
N SER A 28 2.05 -3.97 16.11
CA SER A 28 2.09 -3.35 17.45
C SER A 28 1.33 -4.15 18.52
N LYS A 29 0.63 -5.20 18.10
CA LYS A 29 -0.24 -6.01 18.97
C LYS A 29 0.53 -6.94 19.91
N SER A 30 1.79 -7.25 19.62
CA SER A 30 2.54 -8.25 20.39
C SER A 30 4.05 -8.10 20.25
N ASN A 31 4.78 -8.24 21.37
CA ASN A 31 6.25 -8.29 21.43
C ASN A 31 6.81 -9.70 21.16
N VAL A 32 5.94 -10.66 20.82
CA VAL A 32 6.32 -12.01 20.40
C VAL A 32 5.85 -12.27 18.98
N ALA A 33 6.54 -13.19 18.31
CA ALA A 33 6.27 -13.53 16.93
C ALA A 33 4.80 -13.94 16.73
N HIS A 34 4.12 -13.31 15.78
CA HIS A 34 2.70 -13.53 15.48
C HIS A 34 2.42 -13.27 14.01
N LEU A 35 1.22 -13.63 13.54
CA LEU A 35 0.79 -13.32 12.18
C LEU A 35 -0.18 -12.14 12.19
N THR A 36 -0.15 -11.33 11.13
CA THR A 36 -1.07 -10.20 10.97
C THR A 36 -1.57 -10.15 9.54
N ALA A 37 -2.77 -9.61 9.34
CA ALA A 37 -3.41 -9.58 8.03
C ALA A 37 -2.67 -8.62 7.09
N ASP A 38 -2.54 -9.02 5.82
CA ASP A 38 -2.11 -8.10 4.77
C ASP A 38 -3.20 -7.02 4.56
N PRO A 39 -2.86 -5.72 4.65
CA PRO A 39 -3.82 -4.63 4.53
C PRO A 39 -4.40 -4.44 3.11
N VAL A 40 -3.74 -4.98 2.08
CA VAL A 40 -4.15 -4.89 0.67
C VAL A 40 -4.70 -6.21 0.12
N ASN A 41 -4.37 -7.37 0.72
CA ASN A 41 -4.81 -8.68 0.24
C ASN A 41 -5.27 -9.62 1.37
N CYS A 42 -6.58 -9.85 1.44
CA CYS A 42 -7.21 -10.74 2.41
C CYS A 42 -6.80 -12.22 2.36
N LYS A 43 -6.15 -12.66 1.29
CA LYS A 43 -5.64 -14.02 1.14
C LYS A 43 -4.20 -14.16 1.65
N ASN A 44 -3.60 -13.07 2.11
CA ASN A 44 -2.21 -13.05 2.54
C ASN A 44 -2.09 -12.58 4.00
N TYR A 45 -0.94 -12.89 4.60
CA TYR A 45 -0.58 -12.46 5.95
C TYR A 45 0.91 -12.20 6.06
N TYR A 46 1.30 -11.40 7.05
CA TYR A 46 2.69 -11.16 7.39
C TYR A 46 3.05 -11.89 8.67
N MET A 47 4.33 -12.25 8.82
CA MET A 47 4.89 -12.72 10.09
C MET A 47 5.52 -11.53 10.80
N CYS A 48 4.95 -11.06 11.90
CA CYS A 48 5.61 -10.11 12.79
C CYS A 48 6.63 -10.87 13.65
N TYR A 49 7.89 -10.43 13.65
CA TYR A 49 8.95 -10.97 14.51
C TYR A 49 9.05 -10.24 15.86
N ASP A 50 8.69 -8.95 15.86
CA ASP A 50 8.60 -8.07 17.04
C ASP A 50 7.57 -6.95 16.74
N SER A 51 7.38 -6.04 17.69
CA SER A 51 6.38 -4.97 17.76
C SER A 51 6.31 -4.05 16.53
N PHE A 52 7.37 -4.01 15.70
CA PHE A 52 7.46 -3.14 14.52
C PHE A 52 8.12 -3.82 13.31
N VAL A 53 8.48 -5.09 13.43
CA VAL A 53 9.23 -5.79 12.38
C VAL A 53 8.41 -6.96 11.91
N HIS A 54 8.12 -7.01 10.62
CA HIS A 54 7.48 -8.14 9.96
C HIS A 54 8.36 -8.77 8.89
N SER A 55 7.89 -9.87 8.32
CA SER A 55 8.44 -10.48 7.13
C SER A 55 8.49 -9.45 5.98
N PRO A 56 9.54 -9.49 5.14
CA PRO A 56 9.65 -8.57 4.02
C PRO A 56 8.56 -8.79 2.96
N TYR A 57 8.02 -10.00 2.88
CA TYR A 57 6.92 -10.37 1.99
C TYR A 57 5.73 -10.94 2.78
N SER A 58 4.55 -10.86 2.16
CA SER A 58 3.34 -11.52 2.66
C SER A 58 3.33 -12.99 2.22
N PHE A 59 2.76 -13.85 3.05
CA PHE A 59 2.59 -15.27 2.79
C PHE A 59 1.16 -15.53 2.33
N PRO A 60 0.94 -16.27 1.23
CA PRO A 60 -0.39 -16.64 0.80
C PRO A 60 -0.99 -17.70 1.71
N CYS A 61 -2.31 -17.63 1.90
CA CYS A 61 -3.12 -18.72 2.38
C CYS A 61 -3.28 -19.81 1.31
N GLU A 62 -3.67 -21.01 1.74
CA GLU A 62 -4.03 -22.06 0.78
C GLU A 62 -5.22 -21.64 -0.08
N ASP A 63 -5.36 -22.27 -1.25
CA ASP A 63 -6.40 -21.95 -2.22
C ASP A 63 -7.79 -21.84 -1.57
N ASN A 64 -8.48 -20.73 -1.87
CA ASN A 64 -9.81 -20.37 -1.37
C ASN A 64 -9.93 -20.06 0.12
N LYS A 65 -8.82 -19.96 0.86
CA LYS A 65 -8.82 -19.52 2.25
C LYS A 65 -8.46 -18.04 2.40
N PHE A 66 -8.83 -17.49 3.54
CA PHE A 66 -8.59 -16.10 3.94
C PHE A 66 -7.90 -16.08 5.29
N PHE A 67 -6.97 -15.14 5.48
CA PHE A 67 -6.29 -15.04 6.75
C PHE A 67 -7.22 -14.43 7.80
N ASP A 68 -7.52 -15.19 8.85
CA ASP A 68 -8.24 -14.68 10.01
C ASP A 68 -7.26 -14.29 11.11
N ILE A 69 -7.18 -12.99 11.39
CA ILE A 69 -6.34 -12.46 12.47
C ILE A 69 -6.82 -12.89 13.85
N VAL A 70 -8.12 -13.21 14.03
CA VAL A 70 -8.66 -13.63 15.33
C VAL A 70 -8.19 -15.04 15.68
N SER A 71 -8.22 -15.96 14.72
CA SER A 71 -7.69 -17.31 14.91
C SER A 71 -6.22 -17.47 14.56
N ASN A 72 -5.58 -16.41 14.05
CA ASN A 72 -4.19 -16.40 13.60
C ASN A 72 -3.90 -17.51 12.57
N SER A 73 -4.82 -17.73 11.63
CA SER A 73 -4.78 -18.85 10.68
C SER A 73 -5.59 -18.60 9.41
N CYS A 74 -5.21 -19.25 8.31
CA CYS A 74 -6.00 -19.29 7.07
C CYS A 74 -7.24 -20.18 7.23
N ARG A 75 -8.43 -19.67 6.92
CA ARG A 75 -9.71 -20.39 7.04
C ARG A 75 -10.62 -20.20 5.82
N ASP A 76 -11.52 -21.16 5.64
CA ASP A 76 -12.63 -21.06 4.71
C ASP A 76 -13.65 -20.01 5.18
N TYR A 77 -14.45 -19.49 4.24
CA TYR A 77 -15.50 -18.49 4.48
C TYR A 77 -16.46 -18.87 5.65
N PRO A 78 -17.02 -17.89 6.40
CA PRO A 78 -16.91 -16.44 6.24
C PRO A 78 -16.02 -15.80 7.31
N VAL A 79 -14.84 -15.32 6.90
CA VAL A 79 -14.07 -14.34 7.68
C VAL A 79 -14.48 -12.96 7.17
N THR A 80 -14.79 -12.01 8.06
CA THR A 80 -14.93 -10.59 7.67
C THR A 80 -13.55 -10.06 7.30
N CYS A 81 -13.15 -10.30 6.05
CA CYS A 81 -11.96 -9.71 5.50
C CYS A 81 -12.36 -8.66 4.46
N THR A 82 -12.09 -7.41 4.80
CA THR A 82 -12.22 -6.27 3.90
C THR A 82 -10.81 -5.72 3.74
N PRO A 83 -10.22 -5.79 2.52
CA PRO A 83 -8.95 -5.12 2.25
C PRO A 83 -9.10 -3.67 2.67
N LYS A 84 -8.16 -3.18 3.46
CA LYS A 84 -8.21 -1.82 4.01
C LYS A 84 -7.77 -0.77 2.98
N CYS A 85 -7.17 -1.23 1.87
CA CYS A 85 -6.57 -0.38 0.85
C CYS A 85 -6.83 -0.95 -0.55
N GLU A 86 -7.27 -0.10 -1.48
CA GLU A 86 -7.37 -0.41 -2.91
C GLU A 86 -6.21 0.25 -3.64
N LYS A 87 -5.53 -0.51 -4.51
CA LYS A 87 -4.17 -0.18 -5.00
C LYS A 87 -4.13 0.52 -6.36
N CYS A 88 -5.28 0.93 -6.93
CA CYS A 88 -5.53 1.73 -8.16
C CYS A 88 -6.62 1.06 -9.04
N SER A 89 -7.57 1.84 -9.57
CA SER A 89 -8.56 1.39 -10.56
C SER A 89 -8.23 1.97 -11.95
N PHE A 90 -8.21 1.10 -12.97
CA PHE A 90 -7.79 1.44 -14.34
C PHE A 90 -8.88 1.22 -15.39
N ASP A 91 -10.12 0.96 -15.00
CA ASP A 91 -11.16 0.57 -15.94
C ASP A 91 -12.46 1.40 -15.78
N CYS A 92 -12.90 2.00 -16.89
CA CYS A 92 -14.21 2.67 -16.98
C CYS A 92 -15.39 1.68 -17.04
N SER A 93 -15.13 0.38 -17.21
CA SER A 93 -16.16 -0.61 -17.53
C SER A 93 -17.05 -1.02 -16.35
N SER A 94 -16.66 -0.71 -15.11
CA SER A 94 -17.37 -1.13 -13.90
C SER A 94 -18.00 0.01 -13.09
N ASP A 95 -17.74 1.28 -13.42
CA ASP A 95 -18.27 2.40 -12.64
C ASP A 95 -18.70 3.58 -13.53
N ILE A 96 -19.98 3.92 -13.44
CA ILE A 96 -20.63 5.04 -14.15
C ILE A 96 -20.10 6.42 -13.71
N LEU A 97 -19.27 6.46 -12.66
CA LEU A 97 -18.55 7.64 -12.16
C LEU A 97 -17.03 7.52 -12.34
N GLY A 98 -16.56 6.49 -13.03
CA GLY A 98 -15.15 6.08 -13.10
C GLY A 98 -14.19 7.22 -13.42
N LYS A 99 -13.11 7.31 -12.64
CA LYS A 99 -11.96 8.16 -12.89
C LYS A 99 -10.75 7.27 -13.15
N ILE A 100 -9.97 7.60 -14.16
CA ILE A 100 -8.73 6.87 -14.48
C ILE A 100 -7.58 7.83 -14.29
N SER A 101 -6.62 7.49 -13.45
CA SER A 101 -5.41 8.29 -13.27
C SER A 101 -4.64 8.39 -14.59
N SER A 102 -4.10 9.57 -14.90
CA SER A 102 -3.23 9.71 -16.06
C SER A 102 -1.96 8.90 -15.84
N PRO A 103 -1.59 8.00 -16.78
CA PRO A 103 -0.37 7.22 -16.65
C PRO A 103 0.87 8.12 -16.64
N VAL A 104 0.84 9.31 -17.23
CA VAL A 104 2.06 10.11 -17.43
C VAL A 104 2.09 11.41 -16.64
N ASP A 105 0.94 11.84 -16.10
CA ASP A 105 0.83 13.10 -15.36
C ASP A 105 -0.02 12.94 -14.10
N CYS A 106 0.68 12.96 -12.99
CA CYS A 106 0.15 12.83 -11.65
C CYS A 106 -0.94 13.84 -11.27
N GLY A 107 -0.95 15.01 -11.90
CA GLY A 107 -1.97 16.02 -11.68
C GLY A 107 -3.14 15.90 -12.62
N ILE A 108 -3.27 14.81 -13.37
CA ILE A 108 -4.30 14.65 -14.40
C ILE A 108 -5.01 13.31 -14.21
N TYR A 109 -6.32 13.31 -14.42
CA TYR A 109 -7.13 12.09 -14.49
C TYR A 109 -8.19 12.21 -15.57
N TYR A 110 -8.58 11.09 -16.15
CA TYR A 110 -9.67 10.98 -17.11
C TYR A 110 -10.98 10.74 -16.38
N MET A 111 -12.04 11.46 -16.75
CA MET A 111 -13.40 11.21 -16.25
C MET A 111 -14.23 10.49 -17.30
N CYS A 112 -14.57 9.22 -17.03
CA CYS A 112 -15.24 8.33 -17.96
C CYS A 112 -16.61 8.83 -18.43
N TYR A 113 -17.40 9.46 -17.54
CA TYR A 113 -18.76 9.92 -17.91
C TYR A 113 -18.78 11.19 -18.76
N SER A 114 -17.67 11.94 -18.81
CA SER A 114 -17.58 13.24 -19.49
C SER A 114 -16.61 13.24 -20.67
N ASP A 115 -15.91 12.13 -20.86
CA ASP A 115 -14.84 11.93 -21.83
C ASP A 115 -13.79 13.05 -21.85
N LYS A 116 -13.31 13.42 -20.66
CA LYS A 116 -12.38 14.55 -20.48
C LYS A 116 -11.25 14.23 -19.53
N TRP A 117 -10.08 14.74 -19.88
CA TRP A 117 -8.96 14.90 -18.97
C TRP A 117 -9.18 16.11 -18.07
N VAL A 118 -9.00 15.90 -16.78
CA VAL A 118 -9.18 16.91 -15.73
C VAL A 118 -7.86 17.06 -15.00
N THR A 119 -7.42 18.31 -14.86
CA THR A 119 -6.25 18.65 -14.07
C THR A 119 -6.67 18.94 -12.63
N CYS A 120 -5.93 18.39 -11.69
CA CYS A 120 -6.09 18.65 -10.28
C CYS A 120 -5.80 20.12 -9.93
N PRO A 121 -6.50 20.70 -8.94
CA PRO A 121 -6.25 22.07 -8.51
C PRO A 121 -4.82 22.27 -8.01
N SER A 122 -4.30 23.50 -8.10
CA SER A 122 -2.93 23.82 -7.65
C SER A 122 -2.70 23.60 -6.15
N GLU A 123 -3.76 23.66 -5.33
CA GLU A 123 -3.66 23.38 -3.90
C GLU A 123 -3.57 21.89 -3.57
N GLU A 124 -4.03 21.02 -4.48
CA GLU A 124 -4.12 19.57 -4.34
C GLU A 124 -3.70 18.91 -5.66
N PRO A 125 -2.42 19.04 -6.08
CA PRO A 125 -2.04 18.83 -7.46
C PRO A 125 -1.82 17.36 -7.86
N PHE A 126 -2.24 16.38 -7.04
CA PHE A 126 -1.94 14.97 -7.27
C PHE A 126 -3.19 14.08 -7.16
N PHE A 127 -3.43 13.21 -8.13
CA PHE A 127 -4.58 12.33 -8.18
C PHE A 127 -4.22 10.90 -7.73
N ASP A 128 -4.98 10.33 -6.79
CA ASP A 128 -4.73 9.00 -6.17
C ASP A 128 -5.56 7.86 -6.77
N GLY A 129 -6.26 8.12 -7.87
CA GLY A 129 -7.26 7.19 -8.39
C GLY A 129 -8.69 7.51 -7.97
N SER A 130 -8.89 8.39 -6.99
CA SER A 130 -10.22 8.80 -6.51
C SER A 130 -10.42 10.31 -6.47
N VAL A 131 -9.50 11.05 -5.84
CA VAL A 131 -9.59 12.49 -5.61
C VAL A 131 -8.25 13.18 -5.84
N CYS A 132 -8.28 14.50 -5.98
CA CYS A 132 -7.08 15.32 -5.96
C CYS A 132 -6.65 15.53 -4.51
N GLN A 133 -5.34 15.52 -4.24
CA GLN A 133 -4.78 15.74 -2.92
C GLN A 133 -3.44 16.46 -2.96
N LYS A 134 -3.00 16.89 -1.77
CA LYS A 134 -1.73 17.58 -1.55
C LYS A 134 -0.53 16.65 -1.55
N ASP A 135 -0.77 15.38 -1.22
CA ASP A 135 0.28 14.41 -1.08
C ASP A 135 0.67 13.81 -2.44
N ARG A 136 1.91 14.08 -2.86
CA ARG A 136 2.48 13.59 -4.11
C ARG A 136 2.68 12.08 -4.13
N TYR A 137 2.74 11.46 -2.95
CA TYR A 137 3.09 10.05 -2.79
C TYR A 137 1.90 9.11 -3.05
N ASN A 138 0.67 9.62 -2.98
CA ASN A 138 -0.54 8.84 -3.31
C ASN A 138 -0.78 8.71 -4.82
N CYS A 139 0.15 9.19 -5.64
CA CYS A 139 -0.07 9.38 -7.06
C CYS A 139 0.18 8.14 -7.92
N CYS A 140 -0.66 7.95 -8.95
CA CYS A 140 -0.47 6.95 -9.99
C CYS A 140 0.32 7.52 -11.19
N ASP A 141 1.67 7.59 -11.15
CA ASP A 141 2.52 7.97 -12.31
C ASP A 141 3.29 6.79 -12.94
N CYS A 142 3.65 6.88 -14.24
CA CYS A 142 4.45 5.88 -14.99
C CYS A 142 5.94 5.97 -14.64
N LYS A 143 6.24 6.12 -13.36
CA LYS A 143 7.56 5.99 -12.79
C LYS A 143 7.49 4.93 -11.70
N PRO A 144 8.54 4.11 -11.54
CA PRO A 144 8.65 3.28 -10.35
C PRO A 144 8.66 4.21 -9.13
N ARG A 145 7.94 3.82 -8.08
CA ARG A 145 7.85 4.58 -6.83
C ARG A 145 8.02 3.63 -5.67
N CYS A 146 8.92 4.01 -4.77
CA CYS A 146 9.10 3.43 -3.47
C CYS A 146 8.33 4.26 -2.47
N THR A 147 7.39 3.64 -1.79
CA THR A 147 6.78 4.22 -0.60
C THR A 147 7.79 4.22 0.56
N ALA A 148 7.47 4.92 1.65
CA ALA A 148 8.24 4.78 2.89
C ALA A 148 8.32 3.32 3.36
N HIS A 149 7.27 2.53 3.14
CA HIS A 149 7.25 1.10 3.42
C HIS A 149 8.29 0.34 2.58
N ASP A 150 8.31 0.57 1.26
CA ASP A 150 9.25 -0.11 0.37
C ASP A 150 10.70 0.24 0.70
N ALA A 151 10.94 1.49 1.10
CA ALA A 151 12.25 1.99 1.50
C ALA A 151 12.78 1.39 2.81
N VAL A 152 11.92 1.29 3.83
CA VAL A 152 12.30 0.66 5.12
C VAL A 152 12.52 -0.84 4.96
N ASN A 153 11.78 -1.48 4.05
CA ASN A 153 11.85 -2.92 3.83
C ASN A 153 12.83 -3.34 2.73
N TYR A 154 13.51 -2.40 2.08
CA TYR A 154 14.39 -2.65 0.94
C TYR A 154 13.71 -3.43 -0.20
N SER A 155 12.41 -3.22 -0.37
CA SER A 155 11.56 -3.92 -1.33
C SER A 155 11.93 -3.62 -2.78
N MET A 156 11.44 -4.45 -3.68
CA MET A 156 11.59 -4.28 -5.12
C MET A 156 10.25 -3.95 -5.79
N VAL A 157 10.21 -2.86 -6.55
CA VAL A 157 9.02 -2.44 -7.30
C VAL A 157 9.18 -2.68 -8.80
N PRO A 158 8.11 -3.07 -9.51
CA PRO A 158 8.20 -3.35 -10.95
C PRO A 158 8.55 -2.09 -11.73
N ASP A 159 9.30 -2.25 -12.82
CA ASP A 159 9.41 -1.19 -13.83
C ASP A 159 8.06 -1.10 -14.58
N PRO A 160 7.35 0.03 -14.48
CA PRO A 160 6.02 0.16 -15.09
C PRO A 160 6.04 0.09 -16.62
N ARG A 161 7.22 0.19 -17.24
CA ARG A 161 7.42 0.17 -18.70
C ARG A 161 8.11 -1.08 -19.19
N ASN A 162 8.66 -1.92 -18.32
CA ASN A 162 9.35 -3.14 -18.72
C ASN A 162 9.19 -4.23 -17.66
N CYS A 163 8.34 -5.22 -17.95
CA CYS A 163 8.07 -6.32 -17.02
C CYS A 163 9.28 -7.22 -16.72
N THR A 164 10.40 -7.09 -17.45
CA THR A 164 11.65 -7.79 -17.13
C THR A 164 12.56 -7.00 -16.20
N ASN A 165 12.18 -5.77 -15.84
CA ASN A 165 12.95 -4.89 -14.98
C ASN A 165 12.23 -4.65 -13.65
N TYR A 166 13.01 -4.32 -12.64
CA TYR A 166 12.54 -3.91 -11.32
C TYR A 166 13.48 -2.87 -10.73
N TYR A 167 13.04 -2.24 -9.64
CA TYR A 167 13.78 -1.22 -8.93
C TYR A 167 13.89 -1.56 -7.46
N GLN A 168 15.06 -1.34 -6.87
CA GLN A 168 15.27 -1.55 -5.45
C GLN A 168 15.01 -0.24 -4.68
N CYS A 169 14.21 -0.34 -3.63
CA CYS A 169 13.82 0.78 -2.80
C CYS A 169 14.77 0.96 -1.62
N LEU A 170 15.74 1.88 -1.74
CA LEU A 170 16.61 2.26 -0.61
C LEU A 170 16.09 3.45 0.18
N ASN A 171 15.30 4.31 -0.47
CA ASN A 171 14.70 5.50 0.10
C ASN A 171 13.31 5.68 -0.52
N GLU A 172 12.46 6.44 0.16
CA GLU A 172 11.16 6.83 -0.37
C GLU A 172 11.32 7.72 -1.62
N GLY A 173 10.38 7.57 -2.56
CA GLY A 173 10.33 8.35 -3.79
C GLY A 173 10.72 7.54 -5.03
N ILE A 174 11.46 8.15 -5.95
CA ILE A 174 11.83 7.49 -7.21
C ILE A 174 13.10 6.68 -6.97
N PRO A 175 13.07 5.34 -7.11
CA PRO A 175 14.27 4.54 -7.01
C PRO A 175 15.20 4.79 -8.19
N ILE A 176 16.49 4.79 -7.89
CA ILE A 176 17.57 4.97 -8.87
C ILE A 176 18.29 3.66 -9.21
N ILE A 177 18.21 2.67 -8.31
CA ILE A 177 18.81 1.36 -8.51
C ILE A 177 17.79 0.47 -9.21
N HIS A 178 18.16 -0.06 -10.36
CA HIS A 178 17.35 -0.98 -11.12
C HIS A 178 18.08 -2.31 -11.33
N GLY A 179 17.30 -3.37 -11.43
CA GLY A 179 17.74 -4.71 -11.78
C GLY A 179 16.97 -5.22 -12.99
N HIS A 180 17.55 -6.23 -13.63
CA HIS A 180 16.95 -6.94 -14.74
C HIS A 180 16.81 -8.40 -14.37
N CYS A 181 15.69 -9.00 -14.76
CA CYS A 181 15.43 -10.40 -14.54
C CYS A 181 16.29 -11.27 -15.47
N PRO A 182 17.08 -12.22 -14.95
CA PRO A 182 17.89 -13.10 -15.79
C PRO A 182 17.04 -14.07 -16.62
N TYR A 183 15.80 -14.31 -16.20
CA TYR A 183 14.79 -15.08 -16.92
C TYR A 183 13.39 -14.62 -16.49
N GLY A 184 12.41 -14.74 -17.40
CA GLY A 184 11.02 -14.43 -17.10
C GLY A 184 10.75 -12.95 -16.80
N ASN A 185 9.62 -12.69 -16.12
CA ASN A 185 9.21 -11.35 -15.73
C ASN A 185 9.38 -11.17 -14.22
N PHE A 186 9.46 -9.91 -13.80
CA PHE A 186 9.44 -9.55 -12.39
C PHE A 186 8.00 -9.69 -11.86
N ASP A 187 7.82 -10.61 -10.91
CA ASP A 187 6.60 -10.74 -10.15
C ASP A 187 6.63 -9.74 -8.99
N ALA A 188 5.87 -8.66 -9.11
CA ALA A 188 5.80 -7.62 -8.08
C ALA A 188 5.12 -8.09 -6.78
N GLN A 189 4.36 -9.19 -6.80
CA GLN A 189 3.75 -9.74 -5.58
C GLN A 189 4.75 -10.58 -4.79
N LEU A 190 5.58 -11.33 -5.51
CA LEU A 190 6.58 -12.22 -4.92
C LEU A 190 7.97 -11.56 -4.80
N GLU A 191 8.15 -10.39 -5.41
CA GLU A 191 9.43 -9.67 -5.56
C GLU A 191 10.57 -10.54 -6.13
N ILE A 192 10.24 -11.44 -7.05
CA ILE A 192 11.20 -12.34 -7.71
C ILE A 192 11.01 -12.35 -9.22
N CYS A 193 12.06 -12.76 -9.93
CA CYS A 193 11.97 -13.07 -11.35
C CYS A 193 11.44 -14.49 -11.53
N SER A 194 10.37 -14.64 -12.31
CA SER A 194 9.76 -15.94 -12.58
C SER A 194 9.38 -16.07 -14.06
N ALA A 195 9.59 -17.27 -14.61
CA ALA A 195 9.14 -17.60 -15.97
C ALA A 195 7.61 -17.64 -16.08
N ASP A 196 6.93 -17.91 -14.97
CA ASP A 196 5.48 -17.99 -14.88
C ASP A 196 4.82 -16.63 -14.56
N ALA A 197 5.63 -15.62 -14.22
CA ALA A 197 5.14 -14.27 -13.97
C ALA A 197 4.57 -13.67 -15.25
N THR A 198 3.32 -13.22 -15.18
CA THR A 198 2.68 -12.54 -16.30
C THR A 198 3.31 -11.16 -16.49
N CYS A 199 3.65 -10.82 -17.73
CA CYS A 199 4.16 -9.48 -18.04
C CYS A 199 3.03 -8.46 -17.88
N ILE A 200 3.13 -7.62 -16.85
CA ILE A 200 2.20 -6.51 -16.62
C ILE A 200 2.97 -5.21 -16.86
N GLN A 201 2.74 -4.57 -18.00
CA GLN A 201 3.27 -3.25 -18.34
C GLN A 201 2.13 -2.24 -18.28
N PRO A 202 1.87 -1.62 -17.11
CA PRO A 202 0.82 -0.62 -16.98
C PRO A 202 1.08 0.62 -17.87
N CYS A 203 2.33 0.79 -18.35
CA CYS A 203 2.73 1.86 -19.24
C CYS A 203 3.31 1.28 -20.54
N ALA A 204 2.42 0.97 -21.49
CA ALA A 204 2.78 0.62 -22.87
C ALA A 204 2.66 1.85 -23.79
N TRP A 205 3.53 1.95 -24.79
CA TRP A 205 3.53 3.02 -25.80
C TRP A 205 2.62 2.65 -26.97
#